data_AF-A0A0A1DQU4-F1
#
_entry.id   AF-A0A0A1DQU4-F1
#
_cell.length_a   1.000
_cell.length_b   1.000
_cell.length_c   1.000
_cell.angle_alpha   90.00
_cell.angle_beta   90.00
_cell.angle_gamma   90.00
#
_symmetry.space_group_name_H-M   'P 1'
#
loop_
_entity.id
_entity.type
_entity.pdbx_description
1 polymer ?
#
loop_
_entity_poly.entity_id
_entity_poly.type
_entity_poly.pdbx_seq_one_letter_code
_entity_poly.pdbx_strand_id
1 'polypeptide(L)'
;MTASSRPPCDRCGQVHTKCTAHSKRHKGPCGAQPVKGQEVCAAHGGKSPQAVAAAAQRETERQADEEIRKLWPGLAGQDPIKDPVDLLARTAGALEHMADVVGGRVNDLNTSIAGGKDMTQLRAEVTLLDRLLDKLLKAGDTMARLGIAERHVELEQARAQMVTAAFLGALEVLAGRVQLLPADRDAVVRAFLELLGATNSTGGPDAIGGAA
;
A
#
# COMPACT_ATOMS: atom_id res chain seq x y z
N MET A 1 9.11 25.47 25.01
CA MET A 1 10.17 24.44 24.85
C MET A 1 10.71 24.12 26.24
N THR A 2 10.08 23.16 26.93
CA THR A 2 10.60 22.62 28.19
C THR A 2 11.81 21.76 27.86
N ALA A 3 12.91 21.98 28.59
CA ALA A 3 14.17 21.29 28.42
C ALA A 3 13.96 19.78 28.59
N SER A 4 14.00 19.03 27.48
CA SER A 4 14.09 17.57 27.54
C SER A 4 15.45 17.25 28.18
N SER A 5 15.40 16.72 29.40
CA SER A 5 16.57 16.41 30.21
C SER A 5 17.42 15.36 29.49
N ARG A 6 18.54 15.79 28.91
CA ARG A 6 19.53 14.85 28.34
C ARG A 6 19.91 13.80 29.38
N PRO A 7 20.01 12.51 28.99
CA PRO A 7 20.45 11.48 29.91
C PRO A 7 21.89 11.75 30.40
N PRO A 8 22.26 11.22 31.58
CA PRO A 8 23.65 11.29 32.05
C PRO A 8 24.60 10.65 31.04
N CYS A 9 25.78 11.24 30.86
CA CYS A 9 26.78 10.70 29.94
C CYS A 9 27.37 9.39 30.48
N ASP A 10 27.35 8.33 29.67
CA ASP A 10 27.89 7.01 30.04
C ASP A 10 29.37 7.02 30.44
N ARG A 11 30.13 8.03 29.98
CA ARG A 11 31.56 8.15 30.24
C ARG A 11 31.90 8.78 31.60
N CYS A 12 31.10 9.75 32.04
CA CYS A 12 31.42 10.54 33.24
C CYS A 12 30.29 10.59 34.28
N GLY A 13 29.13 10.03 33.98
CA GLY A 13 27.94 10.03 34.84
C GLY A 13 27.27 11.39 34.99
N GLN A 14 27.74 12.44 34.30
CA GLN A 14 27.22 13.81 34.43
C GLN A 14 26.31 14.18 33.26
N VAL A 15 25.31 15.03 33.49
CA VAL A 15 24.43 15.56 32.45
C VAL A 15 25.10 16.73 31.73
N HIS A 16 25.25 16.62 30.41
CA HIS A 16 25.80 17.69 29.58
C HIS A 16 24.71 18.67 29.17
N THR A 17 24.59 19.79 29.90
CA THR A 17 23.60 20.85 29.62
C THR A 17 23.91 21.69 28.38
N LYS A 18 25.15 21.65 27.88
CA LYS A 18 25.62 22.43 26.73
C LYS A 18 26.35 21.52 25.72
N CYS A 19 27.62 21.80 25.44
CA CYS A 19 28.47 20.95 24.61
C CYS A 19 28.55 19.52 25.18
N THR A 20 28.31 18.52 24.34
CA THR A 20 28.34 17.09 24.69
C THR A 20 29.76 16.54 24.88
N ALA A 21 30.80 17.32 24.55
CA ALA A 21 32.19 16.93 24.76
C ALA A 21 32.70 17.23 26.18
N HIS A 22 33.88 16.72 26.49
CA HIS A 22 34.54 16.87 27.79
C HIS A 22 35.70 17.87 27.73
N SER A 23 35.87 18.67 28.78
CA SER A 23 37.02 19.57 28.93
C SER A 23 38.28 18.77 29.23
N LYS A 24 39.34 18.98 28.43
CA LYS A 24 40.67 18.40 28.71
C LYS A 24 41.29 18.92 30.01
N ARG A 25 40.95 20.15 30.41
CA ARG A 25 41.56 20.83 31.58
C ARG A 25 41.02 20.32 32.91
N HIS A 26 39.72 20.06 33.00
CA HIS A 26 39.05 19.70 34.25
C HIS A 26 38.43 18.29 34.23
N LYS A 27 38.58 17.56 33.12
CA LYS A 27 38.09 16.19 32.92
C LYS A 27 36.59 15.97 33.20
N GLY A 28 35.79 17.05 33.12
CA GLY A 28 34.32 17.02 33.20
C GLY A 28 33.66 17.58 31.94
N PRO A 29 32.34 17.84 31.94
CA PRO A 29 31.61 18.43 30.82
C PRO A 29 32.24 19.74 30.34
N CYS A 30 32.24 19.98 29.04
CA CYS A 30 32.92 21.14 28.45
C CYS A 30 32.35 22.49 28.93
N GLY A 31 31.04 22.59 29.18
CA GLY A 31 30.38 23.81 29.65
C GLY A 31 30.31 24.98 28.64
N ALA A 32 30.94 24.86 27.47
CA ALA A 32 30.85 25.84 26.39
C ALA A 32 29.54 25.67 25.60
N GLN A 33 29.05 26.78 25.01
CA GLN A 33 27.85 26.75 24.18
C GLN A 33 28.11 26.00 22.87
N PRO A 34 27.21 25.08 22.46
CA PRO A 34 27.26 24.46 21.14
C PRO A 34 27.15 25.52 20.04
N VAL A 35 27.70 25.20 18.87
CA VAL A 35 27.39 25.98 17.66
C VAL A 35 25.90 25.81 17.34
N LYS A 36 25.24 26.86 16.81
CA LYS A 36 23.81 26.84 16.49
C LYS A 36 23.48 25.61 15.61
N GLY A 37 22.48 24.82 16.01
CA GLY A 37 22.06 23.60 15.31
C GLY A 37 22.95 22.37 15.55
N GLN A 38 23.91 22.44 16.48
CA GLN A 38 24.86 21.35 16.77
C GLN A 38 24.89 20.98 18.25
N GLU A 39 25.55 19.87 18.55
CA GLU A 39 25.69 19.35 19.91
C GLU A 39 27.04 19.69 20.57
N VAL A 40 28.01 20.12 19.78
CA VAL A 40 29.37 20.44 20.23
C VAL A 40 29.72 21.91 19.98
N CYS A 41 30.59 22.45 20.83
CA CYS A 41 31.09 23.81 20.70
C CYS A 41 32.16 23.91 19.61
N ALA A 42 32.53 25.14 19.25
CA ALA A 42 33.58 25.40 18.27
C ALA A 42 34.92 24.72 18.62
N ALA A 43 35.29 24.68 19.90
CA ALA A 43 36.54 24.08 20.38
C ALA A 43 36.53 22.54 20.34
N HIS A 44 35.34 21.92 20.28
CA HIS A 44 35.16 20.47 20.19
C HIS A 44 34.63 20.04 18.83
N GLY A 45 35.03 20.76 17.77
CA GLY A 45 34.80 20.36 16.39
C GLY A 45 33.53 20.91 15.75
N GLY A 46 32.74 21.75 16.44
CA GLY A 46 31.50 22.30 15.87
C GLY A 46 31.72 23.26 14.68
N LYS A 47 32.97 23.67 14.44
CA LYS A 47 33.37 24.45 13.26
C LYS A 47 34.00 23.60 12.15
N SER A 48 34.09 22.28 12.31
CA SER A 48 34.63 21.43 11.25
C SER A 48 33.70 21.49 10.03
N PRO A 49 34.24 21.44 8.79
CA PRO A 49 33.42 21.46 7.59
C PRO A 49 32.33 20.38 7.59
N GLN A 50 32.65 19.19 8.11
CA GLN A 50 31.73 18.06 8.24
C GLN A 50 30.59 18.36 9.23
N ALA A 51 30.90 18.93 10.39
CA ALA A 51 29.89 19.28 11.39
C ALA A 51 28.96 20.39 10.91
N VAL A 52 29.50 21.37 10.19
CA VAL A 52 28.73 22.46 9.57
C VAL A 52 27.82 21.91 8.46
N ALA A 53 28.35 21.05 7.57
CA ALA A 53 27.55 20.41 6.52
C ALA A 53 26.40 19.56 7.10
N ALA A 54 26.69 18.75 8.12
CA ALA A 54 25.67 17.94 8.79
C ALA A 54 24.63 18.79 9.54
N ALA A 55 25.00 19.97 10.04
CA ALA A 55 24.05 20.90 10.66
C ALA A 55 23.16 21.57 9.61
N ALA A 56 23.73 21.97 8.48
CA ALA A 56 22.98 22.52 7.35
C ALA A 56 21.99 21.49 6.78
N GLN A 57 22.43 20.23 6.61
CA GLN A 57 21.57 19.14 6.14
C GLN A 57 20.36 18.92 7.08
N ARG A 58 20.59 18.83 8.39
CA ARG A 58 19.51 18.68 9.38
C ARG A 58 18.54 19.87 9.40
N GLU A 59 19.06 21.07 9.19
CA GLU A 59 18.23 22.27 9.07
C GLU A 59 17.35 22.21 7.82
N THR A 60 17.92 21.80 6.68
CA THR A 60 17.17 21.59 5.43
C THR A 60 16.10 20.50 5.59
N GLU A 61 16.43 19.37 6.22
CA GLU A 61 15.48 18.30 6.53
C GLU A 61 14.34 18.81 7.42
N ARG A 62 14.66 19.58 8.47
CA ARG A 62 13.64 20.18 9.34
C ARG A 62 12.73 21.14 8.58
N GLN A 63 13.28 21.98 7.70
CA GLN A 63 12.49 22.89 6.87
C GLN A 63 11.60 22.12 5.89
N ALA A 64 12.12 21.05 5.29
CA ALA A 64 11.33 20.16 4.43
C ALA A 64 10.18 19.51 5.22
N ASP A 65 10.44 19.01 6.43
CA ASP A 65 9.41 18.45 7.31
C ASP A 65 8.35 19.48 7.71
N GLU A 66 8.75 20.72 7.98
CA GLU A 66 7.84 21.83 8.27
C GLU A 66 6.96 22.17 7.06
N GLU A 67 7.53 22.23 5.85
CA GLU A 67 6.79 22.46 4.62
C GLU A 67 5.84 21.29 4.29
N ILE A 68 6.27 20.04 4.46
CA ILE A 68 5.42 18.86 4.30
C ILE A 68 4.22 18.93 5.27
N ARG A 69 4.45 19.32 6.53
CA ARG A 69 3.37 19.50 7.51
C ARG A 69 2.40 20.62 7.14
N LYS A 70 2.87 21.69 6.49
CA LYS A 70 2.00 22.77 5.98
C LYS A 70 1.19 22.35 4.76
N LEU A 71 1.82 21.63 3.83
CA LEU A 71 1.19 21.16 2.60
C LEU A 71 0.19 20.04 2.86
N TRP A 72 0.43 19.22 3.89
CA TRP A 72 -0.39 18.08 4.23
C TRP A 72 -0.74 18.06 5.74
N PRO A 73 -1.60 18.99 6.20
CA PRO A 73 -2.05 19.05 7.58
C PRO A 73 -2.94 17.83 7.87
N GLY A 74 -2.34 16.74 8.32
CA GLY A 74 -3.02 15.46 8.56
C GLY A 74 -2.16 14.23 8.28
N LEU A 75 -1.01 14.37 7.62
CA LEU A 75 -0.14 13.23 7.29
C LEU A 75 0.31 12.46 8.55
N ALA A 76 0.65 13.18 9.62
CA ALA A 76 1.05 12.57 10.90
C ALA A 76 -0.11 11.84 11.63
N GLY A 77 -1.36 12.04 11.21
CA GLY A 77 -2.55 11.42 11.79
C GLY A 77 -3.27 10.45 10.85
N GLN A 78 -2.68 10.14 9.69
CA GLN A 78 -3.25 9.13 8.81
C GLN A 78 -2.95 7.73 9.37
N ASP A 79 -4.00 6.94 9.47
CA ASP A 79 -3.88 5.51 9.73
C ASP A 79 -2.98 4.88 8.64
N PRO A 80 -2.02 4.02 9.03
CA PRO A 80 -1.34 3.17 8.07
C PRO A 80 -2.34 2.39 7.21
N ILE A 81 -1.96 2.09 5.98
CA ILE A 81 -2.75 1.20 5.11
C ILE A 81 -2.89 -0.14 5.83
N LYS A 82 -4.13 -0.47 6.21
CA LYS A 82 -4.46 -1.65 7.02
C LYS A 82 -4.37 -2.95 6.24
N ASP A 83 -4.78 -2.91 4.97
CA ASP A 83 -4.69 -4.03 4.04
C ASP A 83 -4.05 -3.59 2.72
N PRO A 84 -2.71 -3.70 2.61
CA PRO A 84 -1.98 -3.29 1.41
C PRO A 84 -2.22 -4.22 0.22
N VAL A 85 -2.57 -5.49 0.47
CA VAL A 85 -2.81 -6.50 -0.56
C VAL A 85 -4.13 -6.20 -1.27
N ASP A 86 -5.18 -5.97 -0.50
CA ASP A 86 -6.50 -5.59 -1.01
C ASP A 86 -6.49 -4.22 -1.70
N LEU A 87 -5.73 -3.25 -1.17
CA LEU A 87 -5.50 -1.98 -1.85
C LEU A 87 -4.80 -2.16 -3.21
N LEU A 88 -3.75 -2.99 -3.26
CA LEU A 88 -3.03 -3.27 -4.51
C LEU A 88 -3.95 -3.96 -5.53
N ALA A 89 -4.72 -4.96 -5.11
CA ALA A 89 -5.66 -5.67 -5.99
C ALA A 89 -6.71 -4.73 -6.60
N ARG A 90 -7.35 -3.88 -5.79
CA ARG A 90 -8.29 -2.86 -6.30
C ARG A 90 -7.63 -1.86 -7.23
N THR A 91 -6.41 -1.44 -6.93
CA THR A 91 -5.67 -0.48 -7.75
C THR A 91 -5.30 -1.09 -9.10
N ALA A 92 -4.89 -2.36 -9.12
CA ALA A 92 -4.61 -3.10 -10.35
C ALA A 92 -5.87 -3.22 -11.23
N GLY A 93 -7.02 -3.58 -10.65
CA GLY A 93 -8.29 -3.63 -11.40
C GLY A 93 -8.73 -2.28 -11.96
N ALA A 94 -8.51 -1.19 -11.21
CA ALA A 94 -8.76 0.16 -11.72
C ALA A 94 -7.82 0.52 -12.89
N LEU A 95 -6.54 0.13 -12.82
CA LEU A 95 -5.56 0.32 -13.90
C LEU A 95 -5.93 -0.46 -15.16
N GLU A 96 -6.37 -1.71 -15.00
CA GLU A 96 -6.87 -2.55 -16.09
C GLU A 96 -8.06 -1.90 -16.79
N HIS A 97 -9.09 -1.50 -16.03
CA HIS A 97 -10.25 -0.82 -16.60
C HIS A 97 -9.88 0.48 -17.34
N MET A 98 -8.96 1.28 -16.78
CA MET A 98 -8.48 2.49 -17.47
C MET A 98 -7.73 2.15 -18.76
N ALA A 99 -6.93 1.09 -18.77
CA ALA A 99 -6.23 0.63 -19.97
C ALA A 99 -7.22 0.20 -21.05
N ASP A 100 -8.30 -0.51 -20.70
CA ASP A 100 -9.36 -0.89 -21.63
C ASP A 100 -10.06 0.33 -22.26
N VAL A 101 -10.45 1.30 -21.43
CA VAL A 101 -11.13 2.52 -21.89
C VAL A 101 -10.24 3.32 -22.85
N VAL A 102 -8.95 3.50 -22.51
CA VAL A 102 -8.00 4.23 -23.37
C VAL A 102 -7.68 3.42 -24.62
N GLY A 103 -7.54 2.10 -24.51
CA GLY A 103 -7.36 1.19 -25.64
C GLY A 103 -8.50 1.27 -26.65
N GLY A 104 -9.74 1.34 -26.16
CA GLY A 104 -10.92 1.59 -26.99
C GLY A 104 -10.80 2.90 -27.78
N ARG A 105 -10.42 4.00 -27.13
CA ARG A 105 -10.23 5.31 -27.81
C ARG A 105 -9.12 5.29 -28.85
N VAL A 106 -8.01 4.60 -28.57
CA VAL A 106 -6.91 4.42 -29.54
C VAL A 106 -7.42 3.69 -30.78
N ASN A 107 -8.22 2.64 -30.61
CA ASN A 107 -8.82 1.90 -31.72
C ASN A 107 -9.78 2.78 -32.54
N ASP A 108 -10.62 3.57 -31.87
CA ASP A 108 -11.56 4.49 -32.52
C ASP A 108 -10.82 5.56 -33.35
N LEU A 109 -9.76 6.15 -32.82
CA LEU A 109 -8.97 7.19 -33.50
C LEU A 109 -8.21 6.66 -34.72
N ASN A 110 -7.77 5.40 -34.68
CA ASN A 110 -7.06 4.77 -35.79
C ASN A 110 -7.95 4.65 -37.05
N THR A 111 -9.27 4.64 -36.90
CA THR A 111 -10.21 4.59 -38.04
C THR A 111 -10.39 5.92 -38.78
N SER A 112 -9.93 7.05 -38.21
CA SER A 112 -10.24 8.41 -38.69
C SER A 112 -9.01 9.24 -39.08
N ILE A 113 -7.88 8.63 -39.44
CA ILE A 113 -6.63 9.35 -39.72
C ILE A 113 -6.69 10.08 -41.07
N ALA A 114 -7.35 11.24 -41.10
CA ALA A 114 -7.41 12.16 -42.22
C ALA A 114 -7.17 13.60 -41.74
N GLY A 115 -6.06 13.86 -41.03
CA GLY A 115 -5.67 15.23 -40.68
C GLY A 115 -4.68 15.34 -39.51
N GLY A 116 -3.81 16.35 -39.56
CA GLY A 116 -2.73 16.54 -38.57
C GLY A 116 -3.17 16.77 -37.11
N LYS A 117 -4.44 17.14 -36.86
CA LYS A 117 -4.99 17.29 -35.50
C LYS A 117 -5.24 15.93 -34.83
N ASP A 118 -5.68 14.94 -35.59
CA ASP A 118 -5.97 13.59 -35.12
C ASP A 118 -4.67 12.83 -34.79
N MET A 119 -3.56 13.19 -35.42
CA MET A 119 -2.24 12.63 -35.12
C MET A 119 -1.64 13.08 -33.79
N THR A 120 -1.90 14.31 -33.35
CA THR A 120 -1.48 14.75 -32.02
C THR A 120 -2.28 14.03 -30.94
N GLN A 121 -3.59 13.90 -31.13
CA GLN A 121 -4.47 13.19 -30.21
C GLN A 121 -4.13 11.70 -30.14
N LEU A 122 -3.96 11.03 -31.28
CA LEU A 122 -3.58 9.61 -31.32
C LEU A 122 -2.25 9.36 -30.58
N ARG A 123 -1.22 10.18 -30.81
CA ARG A 123 0.07 10.03 -30.11
C ARG A 123 -0.09 10.21 -28.60
N ALA A 124 -0.93 11.14 -28.16
CA ALA A 124 -1.19 11.37 -26.74
C ALA A 124 -1.89 10.15 -26.09
N GLU A 125 -2.93 9.62 -26.74
CA GLU A 125 -3.68 8.45 -26.25
C GLU A 125 -2.82 7.18 -26.25
N VAL A 126 -2.00 6.95 -27.29
CA VAL A 126 -1.04 5.84 -27.32
C VAL A 126 -0.01 5.96 -26.21
N THR A 127 0.50 7.17 -25.95
CA THR A 127 1.45 7.40 -24.84
C THR A 127 0.81 7.17 -23.48
N LEU A 128 -0.47 7.55 -23.33
CA LEU A 128 -1.23 7.30 -22.11
C LEU A 128 -1.44 5.79 -21.91
N LEU A 129 -1.85 5.09 -22.97
CA LEU A 129 -2.04 3.64 -22.96
C LEU A 129 -0.75 2.90 -22.57
N ASP A 130 0.38 3.23 -23.20
CA ASP A 130 1.69 2.65 -22.89
C ASP A 130 2.05 2.80 -21.41
N ARG A 131 1.84 3.99 -20.84
CA ARG A 131 2.07 4.25 -19.41
C ARG A 131 1.12 3.46 -18.50
N LEU A 132 -0.13 3.24 -18.92
CA LEU A 132 -1.08 2.42 -18.16
C LEU A 132 -0.68 0.95 -18.20
N LEU A 133 -0.27 0.44 -19.36
CA LEU A 133 0.21 -0.93 -19.53
C LEU A 133 1.49 -1.20 -18.72
N ASP A 134 2.47 -0.29 -18.74
CA ASP A 134 3.68 -0.40 -17.91
C ASP A 134 3.35 -0.44 -16.41
N LYS A 135 2.41 0.41 -15.95
CA LYS A 135 1.94 0.37 -14.56
C LYS A 135 1.22 -0.92 -14.21
N LEU A 136 0.39 -1.43 -15.12
CA LEU A 136 -0.35 -2.68 -14.93
C LEU A 136 0.61 -3.87 -14.86
N LEU A 137 1.63 -3.92 -15.73
CA LEU A 137 2.69 -4.93 -15.69
C LEU A 137 3.45 -4.91 -14.36
N LYS A 138 3.79 -3.72 -13.84
CA LYS A 138 4.45 -3.57 -12.53
C LYS A 138 3.55 -3.98 -11.37
N ALA A 139 2.26 -3.65 -11.43
CA ALA A 139 1.28 -4.10 -10.44
C ALA A 139 1.18 -5.63 -10.45
N GLY A 140 1.07 -6.24 -11.63
CA GLY A 140 1.05 -7.70 -11.81
C GLY A 140 2.32 -8.39 -11.28
N ASP A 141 3.52 -7.88 -11.60
CA ASP A 141 4.78 -8.43 -11.06
C ASP A 141 4.84 -8.33 -9.53
N THR A 142 4.40 -7.20 -8.98
CA THR A 142 4.33 -7.01 -7.52
C THR A 142 3.36 -8.02 -6.89
N MET A 143 2.18 -8.21 -7.49
CA MET A 143 1.19 -9.16 -6.99
C MET A 143 1.70 -10.61 -7.05
N ALA A 144 2.39 -10.98 -8.13
CA ALA A 144 3.00 -12.29 -8.28
C ALA A 144 4.11 -12.53 -7.23
N ARG A 145 5.01 -11.55 -7.03
CA ARG A 145 6.07 -11.64 -6.00
C ARG A 145 5.53 -11.78 -4.58
N LEU A 146 4.39 -11.15 -4.31
CA LEU A 146 3.72 -11.22 -3.01
C LEU A 146 2.91 -12.51 -2.82
N GLY A 147 2.85 -13.38 -3.84
CA GLY A 147 2.11 -14.64 -3.78
C GLY A 147 0.59 -14.43 -3.63
N ILE A 148 0.06 -13.32 -4.15
CA ILE A 148 -1.36 -12.95 -3.97
C ILE A 148 -2.27 -13.94 -4.69
N ALA A 149 -1.86 -14.46 -5.84
CA ALA A 149 -2.64 -15.44 -6.59
C ALA A 149 -2.81 -16.75 -5.81
N GLU A 150 -1.72 -17.27 -5.26
CA GLU A 150 -1.70 -18.48 -4.43
C GLU A 150 -2.57 -18.28 -3.19
N ARG A 151 -2.43 -17.14 -2.51
CA ARG A 151 -3.19 -16.82 -1.32
C ARG A 151 -4.69 -16.63 -1.60
N HIS A 152 -5.04 -16.13 -2.77
CA HIS A 152 -6.43 -16.02 -3.21
C HIS A 152 -7.04 -17.41 -3.44
N VAL A 153 -6.31 -18.31 -4.11
CA VAL A 153 -6.74 -19.71 -4.30
C VAL A 153 -6.89 -20.43 -2.96
N GLU A 154 -5.94 -20.26 -2.03
CA GLU A 154 -6.01 -20.82 -0.68
C GLU A 154 -7.23 -20.31 0.10
N LEU A 155 -7.52 -19.01 0.02
CA LEU A 155 -8.69 -18.41 0.67
C LEU A 155 -10.01 -18.92 0.07
N GLU A 156 -10.10 -19.02 -1.25
CA GLU A 156 -11.28 -19.57 -1.92
C GLU A 156 -11.48 -21.06 -1.58
N GLN A 157 -10.40 -21.83 -1.50
CA GLN A 157 -10.47 -23.23 -1.03
C GLN A 157 -10.92 -23.32 0.43
N ALA A 158 -10.37 -22.49 1.32
CA ALA A 158 -10.79 -22.45 2.73
C ALA A 158 -12.26 -22.04 2.88
N ARG A 159 -12.72 -21.10 2.05
CA ARG A 159 -14.14 -20.68 2.00
C ARG A 159 -15.04 -21.81 1.51
N ALA A 160 -14.66 -22.51 0.44
CA ALA A 160 -15.39 -23.67 -0.07
C ALA A 160 -15.47 -24.80 0.98
N GLN A 161 -14.37 -25.05 1.70
CA GLN A 161 -14.34 -26.01 2.81
C GLN A 161 -15.28 -25.60 3.95
N MET A 162 -15.29 -24.32 4.33
CA MET A 162 -16.16 -23.79 5.38
C MET A 162 -17.65 -23.92 5.00
N VAL A 163 -18.01 -23.59 3.77
CA VAL A 163 -19.38 -23.74 3.27
C VAL A 163 -19.80 -25.21 3.27
N THR A 164 -18.92 -26.10 2.81
CA THR A 164 -19.16 -27.55 2.80
C THR A 164 -19.36 -28.09 4.21
N ALA A 165 -18.49 -27.71 5.15
CA ALA A 165 -18.59 -28.12 6.56
C ALA A 165 -19.87 -27.59 7.22
N ALA A 166 -20.25 -26.34 6.96
CA ALA A 166 -21.48 -25.76 7.48
C ALA A 166 -22.73 -26.48 6.94
N PHE A 167 -22.75 -26.81 5.64
CA PHE A 167 -23.85 -27.55 5.02
C PHE A 167 -23.98 -28.97 5.58
N LEU A 168 -22.86 -29.70 5.69
CA LEU A 168 -22.85 -31.04 6.28
C LEU A 168 -23.29 -31.03 7.75
N GLY A 169 -22.81 -30.05 8.54
CA GLY A 169 -23.24 -29.87 9.93
C GLY A 169 -24.73 -29.53 10.05
N ALA A 170 -25.27 -28.72 9.14
CA ALA A 170 -26.72 -28.43 9.10
C ALA A 170 -27.54 -29.69 8.81
N LEU A 171 -27.08 -30.53 7.87
CA LEU A 171 -27.70 -31.83 7.58
C LEU A 171 -27.67 -32.77 8.78
N GLU A 172 -26.56 -32.80 9.52
CA GLU A 172 -26.43 -33.63 10.73
C GLU A 172 -27.40 -33.18 11.83
N VAL A 173 -27.53 -31.87 12.05
CA VAL A 173 -28.52 -31.31 13.00
C VAL A 173 -29.94 -31.68 12.59
N LEU A 174 -30.28 -31.57 11.31
CA LEU A 174 -31.61 -31.93 10.80
C LEU A 174 -31.86 -33.44 10.87
N ALA A 175 -30.87 -34.27 10.57
CA ALA A 175 -30.97 -35.73 10.71
C ALA A 175 -31.18 -36.14 12.18
N GLY A 176 -30.47 -35.50 13.12
CA GLY A 176 -30.60 -35.80 14.55
C GLY A 176 -31.89 -35.28 15.19
N ARG A 177 -32.39 -34.10 14.77
CA ARG A 177 -33.57 -33.46 15.37
C ARG A 177 -34.88 -33.77 14.69
N VAL A 178 -34.86 -33.97 13.37
CA VAL A 178 -36.06 -34.14 12.52
C VAL A 178 -36.16 -35.57 11.97
N GLN A 179 -35.17 -36.43 12.24
CA GLN A 179 -35.13 -37.82 11.74
C GLN A 179 -35.32 -37.90 10.22
N LEU A 180 -34.54 -37.08 9.49
CA LEU A 180 -34.48 -37.19 8.04
C LEU A 180 -34.08 -38.61 7.65
N LEU A 181 -34.92 -39.25 6.84
CA LEU A 181 -34.60 -40.53 6.22
C LEU A 181 -33.43 -40.34 5.23
N PRO A 182 -32.65 -41.40 4.96
CA PRO A 182 -31.52 -41.32 4.02
C PRO A 182 -31.91 -40.76 2.63
N ALA A 183 -33.10 -41.12 2.14
CA ALA A 183 -33.60 -40.65 0.84
C ALA A 183 -33.87 -39.14 0.80
N ASP A 184 -34.35 -38.57 1.92
CA ASP A 184 -34.64 -37.13 2.02
C ASP A 184 -33.34 -36.32 2.14
N ARG A 185 -32.34 -36.86 2.84
CA ARG A 185 -31.00 -36.28 2.88
C ARG A 185 -30.39 -36.18 1.48
N ASP A 186 -30.48 -37.25 0.70
CA ASP A 186 -29.96 -37.28 -0.67
C ASP A 186 -30.72 -36.29 -1.58
N ALA A 187 -32.03 -36.13 -1.38
CA ALA A 187 -32.82 -35.14 -2.11
C ALA A 187 -32.39 -33.71 -1.79
N VAL A 188 -32.13 -33.38 -0.51
CA VAL A 188 -31.64 -32.06 -0.10
C VAL A 188 -30.24 -31.77 -0.67
N VAL A 189 -29.35 -32.76 -0.69
CA VAL A 189 -28.01 -32.61 -1.29
C VAL A 189 -28.12 -32.33 -2.80
N ARG A 190 -28.96 -33.06 -3.53
CA ARG A 190 -29.18 -32.82 -4.97
C ARG A 190 -29.73 -31.42 -5.24
N ALA A 191 -30.77 -31.02 -4.51
CA ALA A 191 -31.36 -29.68 -4.65
C ALA A 191 -30.34 -28.57 -4.36
N PHE A 192 -29.47 -28.76 -3.35
CA PHE A 192 -28.40 -27.82 -3.04
C PHE A 192 -27.36 -27.70 -4.16
N LEU A 193 -26.93 -28.83 -4.75
CA LEU A 193 -25.99 -28.85 -5.87
C LEU A 193 -26.57 -28.21 -7.13
N GLU A 194 -27.85 -28.43 -7.42
CA GLU A 194 -28.56 -27.77 -8.53
C GLU A 194 -28.63 -26.24 -8.31
N LEU A 195 -28.94 -25.80 -7.08
CA LEU A 195 -28.97 -24.39 -6.74
C LEU A 195 -27.61 -23.72 -6.90
N LEU A 196 -26.53 -24.39 -6.45
CA LEU A 196 -25.15 -23.91 -6.63
C LEU A 196 -24.76 -23.81 -8.11
N GLY A 197 -25.15 -24.80 -8.91
CA GLY A 197 -24.91 -24.81 -10.37
C GLY A 197 -25.63 -23.66 -11.09
N ALA A 198 -26.85 -23.32 -10.66
CA ALA A 198 -27.62 -22.21 -11.23
C ALA A 198 -27.07 -20.82 -10.85
N THR A 199 -26.42 -20.67 -9.69
CA THR A 199 -25.80 -19.39 -9.28
C THR A 199 -24.46 -19.12 -9.95
N ASN A 200 -23.76 -20.14 -10.44
CA ASN A 200 -22.46 -19.98 -11.12
C ASN A 200 -22.58 -19.52 -12.59
N SER A 201 -23.78 -19.58 -13.18
CA SER A 201 -24.05 -19.11 -14.54
C SER A 201 -24.43 -17.62 -14.62
N THR A 202 -24.49 -16.89 -13.50
CA THR A 202 -24.90 -15.47 -13.46
C THR A 202 -23.75 -14.48 -13.20
N GLY A 203 -22.49 -14.91 -13.32
CA GLY A 203 -21.30 -14.11 -13.01
C GLY A 203 -20.27 -14.05 -14.14
N GLY A 204 -20.61 -13.40 -15.26
CA GLY A 204 -19.69 -13.04 -16.32
C GLY A 204 -20.33 -11.96 -17.22
N PRO A 205 -19.60 -10.90 -17.61
CA PRO A 205 -20.18 -9.78 -18.35
C PRO A 205 -20.65 -10.28 -19.71
N ASP A 206 -21.95 -10.11 -19.99
CA ASP A 206 -22.56 -10.41 -21.28
C ASP A 206 -21.82 -9.69 -22.40
N ALA A 207 -20.98 -10.46 -23.08
CA ALA A 207 -20.62 -10.17 -24.44
C ALA A 207 -21.78 -10.60 -25.36
N ILE A 208 -22.02 -9.73 -26.34
CA ILE A 208 -22.66 -9.94 -27.65
C ILE A 208 -24.19 -9.83 -27.72
N GLY A 209 -24.62 -8.77 -28.41
CA GLY A 209 -25.97 -8.63 -28.95
C GLY A 209 -26.01 -7.65 -30.13
N GLY A 210 -25.29 -7.96 -31.21
CA GLY A 210 -25.59 -7.39 -32.52
C GLY A 210 -26.81 -8.09 -33.12
N ALA A 211 -27.87 -7.33 -33.43
CA ALA A 211 -28.79 -7.52 -34.55
C ALA A 211 -29.98 -6.55 -34.41
N ALA A 212 -29.92 -5.42 -35.13
CA ALA A 212 -31.04 -4.79 -35.82
C ALA A 212 -30.48 -3.75 -36.81
#